data_AF-S4NYL7-F1
#
_entry.id   AF-S4NYL7-F1
#
_cell.length_a   1.000
_cell.length_b   1.000
_cell.length_c   1.000
_cell.angle_alpha   90.00
_cell.angle_beta   90.00
_cell.angle_gamma   90.00
#
_symmetry.space_group_name_H-M   'P 1'
#
loop_
_entity.id
_entity.type
_entity.pdbx_description
1 polymer ?
#
loop_
_entity_poly.entity_id
_entity_poly.type
_entity_poly.pdbx_seq_one_letter_code
_entity_poly.pdbx_strand_id
1 'polypeptide(L)'
;MEVLRLALRLNIPRLRGLCARYLRANLCYSNVLQALHAAHHANLSCIKEYCLRFVVKDYNFTAIVMSPEFEQMEQKLMVEVIRRRHQPHHKLPPNHDQEEEVLG
;
A
#
# COMPACT_ATOMS: atom_id res chain seq x y z
N MET A 1 8.87 -10.01 11.24
CA MET A 1 7.49 -9.95 10.67
C MET A 1 6.38 -10.30 11.67
N GLU A 2 6.64 -10.38 12.98
CA GLU A 2 5.57 -10.71 13.96
C GLU A 2 4.73 -9.49 14.39
N VAL A 3 5.35 -8.31 14.39
CA VAL A 3 4.66 -7.04 14.73
C VAL A 3 3.56 -6.72 13.71
N LEU A 4 3.81 -6.98 12.42
CA LEU A 4 2.80 -6.78 11.36
C LEU A 4 1.62 -7.74 11.55
N ARG A 5 1.91 -9.01 11.89
CA ARG A 5 0.91 -10.06 12.13
C ARG A 5 0.04 -9.77 13.35
N LEU A 6 0.66 -9.30 14.44
CA LEU A 6 -0.05 -8.89 15.66
C LEU A 6 -0.87 -7.61 15.45
N ALA A 7 -0.36 -6.68 14.64
CA ALA A 7 -1.08 -5.45 14.35
C ALA A 7 -2.34 -5.67 13.50
N LEU A 8 -2.30 -6.63 12.57
CA LEU A 8 -3.47 -7.03 11.77
C LEU A 8 -4.55 -7.72 12.62
N ARG A 9 -4.17 -8.38 13.71
CA ARG A 9 -5.08 -9.20 14.54
C ARG A 9 -5.92 -8.39 15.54
N LEU A 10 -5.49 -7.19 15.92
CA LEU A 10 -6.08 -6.45 17.05
C LEU A 10 -7.13 -5.39 16.66
N ASN A 11 -7.27 -5.04 15.37
CA ASN A 11 -8.28 -4.08 14.87
C ASN A 11 -8.37 -2.76 15.70
N ILE A 12 -7.26 -2.29 16.26
CA ILE A 12 -7.21 -1.07 17.09
C ILE A 12 -6.97 0.14 16.17
N PRO A 13 -7.85 1.16 16.16
CA PRO A 13 -7.71 2.33 15.29
C PRO A 13 -6.40 3.12 15.52
N ARG A 14 -5.89 3.18 16.75
CA ARG A 14 -4.57 3.79 17.06
C ARG A 14 -3.40 3.03 16.42
N LEU A 15 -3.53 1.70 16.29
CA LEU A 15 -2.50 0.87 15.66
C LEU A 15 -2.52 1.00 14.14
N ARG A 16 -3.70 1.24 13.52
CA ARG A 16 -3.80 1.60 12.10
C ARG A 16 -3.01 2.87 11.78
N GLY A 17 -3.12 3.91 12.60
CA GLY A 17 -2.35 5.15 12.43
C GLY A 17 -0.84 4.94 12.55
N LEU A 18 -0.41 4.13 13.54
CA LEU A 18 0.99 3.74 13.71
C LEU A 18 1.51 2.89 12.54
N CYS A 19 0.75 1.91 12.06
CA CYS A 19 1.10 1.09 10.91
C CYS A 19 1.18 1.93 9.63
N ALA A 20 0.26 2.88 9.42
CA ALA A 20 0.31 3.78 8.28
C ALA A 20 1.56 4.69 8.32
N ARG A 21 1.96 5.16 9.51
CA ARG A 21 3.19 5.96 9.68
C ARG A 21 4.45 5.12 9.51
N TYR A 22 4.47 3.92 10.08
CA TYR A 22 5.58 2.96 9.95
C TYR A 22 5.78 2.51 8.50
N LEU A 23 4.69 2.17 7.80
CA LEU A 23 4.73 1.79 6.38
C LEU A 23 5.12 2.98 5.51
N ARG A 24 4.65 4.20 5.77
CA ARG A 24 5.13 5.39 5.05
C ARG A 24 6.64 5.61 5.18
N ALA A 25 7.21 5.35 6.36
CA ALA A 25 8.64 5.55 6.62
C ALA A 25 9.53 4.38 6.13
N ASN A 26 8.98 3.17 6.00
CA ASN A 26 9.77 1.96 5.70
C ASN A 26 9.37 1.24 4.40
N LEU A 27 8.40 1.76 3.63
CA LEU A 27 8.01 1.10 2.38
C LEU A 27 9.17 1.08 1.39
N CYS A 28 9.47 -0.10 0.87
CA CYS A 28 10.48 -0.33 -0.14
C CYS A 28 10.06 -1.47 -1.07
N TYR A 29 10.83 -1.68 -2.13
CA TYR A 29 10.56 -2.73 -3.12
C TYR A 29 10.36 -4.13 -2.52
N SER A 30 11.14 -4.48 -1.50
CA SER A 30 11.09 -5.82 -0.91
C SER A 30 9.90 -6.05 0.01
N ASN A 31 9.22 -4.99 0.49
CA ASN A 31 8.12 -5.12 1.44
C ASN A 31 6.76 -4.62 0.91
N VAL A 32 6.73 -3.89 -0.20
CA VAL A 32 5.49 -3.27 -0.70
C VAL A 32 4.41 -4.28 -1.05
N LEU A 33 4.76 -5.43 -1.64
CA LEU A 33 3.79 -6.46 -2.01
C LEU A 33 3.18 -7.16 -0.79
N GLN A 34 4.02 -7.47 0.20
CA GLN A 34 3.58 -8.05 1.48
C GLN A 34 2.70 -7.05 2.26
N ALA A 35 3.07 -5.77 2.25
CA ALA A 35 2.26 -4.71 2.84
C ALA A 35 0.93 -4.52 2.13
N LEU A 36 0.90 -4.59 0.80
CA LEU A 36 -0.31 -4.50 -0.01
C LEU A 36 -1.28 -5.66 0.30
N HIS A 37 -0.75 -6.88 0.37
CA HIS A 37 -1.53 -8.07 0.76
C HIS A 37 -2.08 -7.92 2.18
N ALA A 38 -1.24 -7.57 3.15
CA ALA A 38 -1.66 -7.33 4.53
C ALA A 38 -2.76 -6.24 4.63
N ALA A 39 -2.59 -5.13 3.91
CA ALA A 39 -3.55 -4.04 3.88
C ALA A 39 -4.89 -4.47 3.26
N HIS A 40 -4.85 -5.32 2.22
CA HIS A 40 -6.06 -5.88 1.63
C HIS A 40 -6.85 -6.74 2.62
N HIS A 41 -6.17 -7.69 3.29
CA HIS A 41 -6.81 -8.59 4.25
C HIS A 41 -7.35 -7.88 5.50
N ALA A 42 -6.68 -6.82 5.97
CA ALA A 42 -7.15 -6.04 7.11
C ALA A 42 -8.09 -4.87 6.76
N ASN A 43 -8.57 -4.80 5.50
CA ASN A 43 -9.45 -3.74 5.00
C ASN A 43 -8.91 -2.32 5.29
N LEU A 44 -7.58 -2.13 5.14
CA LEU A 44 -6.90 -0.84 5.35
C LEU A 44 -6.81 -0.09 4.02
N SER A 45 -7.92 0.50 3.58
CA SER A 45 -8.03 1.19 2.29
C SER A 45 -6.95 2.27 2.08
N CYS A 46 -6.66 3.10 3.08
CA CYS A 46 -5.65 4.16 2.97
C CYS A 46 -4.24 3.61 2.70
N ILE A 47 -3.87 2.50 3.36
CA ILE A 47 -2.56 1.88 3.19
C ILE A 47 -2.50 1.15 1.85
N LYS A 48 -3.57 0.43 1.48
CA LYS A 48 -3.69 -0.24 0.20
C LYS A 48 -3.47 0.75 -0.95
N GLU A 49 -4.12 1.90 -0.89
CA GLU A 49 -3.98 2.96 -1.88
C GLU A 49 -2.54 3.51 -1.93
N TYR A 50 -1.89 3.73 -0.78
CA TYR A 50 -0.49 4.15 -0.73
C TYR A 50 0.46 3.13 -1.37
N CYS A 51 0.27 1.84 -1.06
CA CYS A 51 1.06 0.75 -1.66
C CYS A 51 0.83 0.69 -3.18
N LEU A 52 -0.42 0.76 -3.64
CA LEU A 52 -0.73 0.77 -5.07
C LEU A 52 -0.06 1.95 -5.79
N ARG A 53 -0.14 3.16 -5.22
CA ARG A 53 0.55 4.34 -5.76
C ARG A 53 2.07 4.15 -5.81
N PHE A 54 2.66 3.49 -4.83
CA PHE A 54 4.09 3.19 -4.85
C PHE A 54 4.42 2.22 -6.00
N VAL A 55 3.67 1.13 -6.15
CA VAL A 55 3.92 0.10 -7.17
C VAL A 55 3.79 0.66 -8.60
N VAL A 56 2.78 1.49 -8.87
CA VAL A 56 2.51 1.97 -10.25
C VAL A 56 3.47 3.05 -10.74
N LYS A 57 4.40 3.56 -9.91
CA LYS A 57 5.44 4.50 -10.35
C LYS A 57 6.36 3.83 -11.37
N ASP A 58 6.73 4.55 -12.43
CA ASP A 58 7.48 4.00 -13.57
C ASP A 58 8.75 3.25 -13.18
N TYR A 59 9.55 3.83 -12.28
CA TYR A 59 10.80 3.24 -11.82
C TYR A 59 10.60 2.03 -10.89
N ASN A 60 9.40 1.89 -10.30
CA ASN A 60 9.06 0.79 -9.40
C ASN A 60 8.42 -0.38 -10.15
N PHE A 61 7.53 -0.08 -11.09
CA PHE A 61 6.56 -1.01 -11.63
C PHE A 61 7.21 -2.25 -12.26
N THR A 62 8.11 -2.08 -13.22
CA THR A 62 8.70 -3.20 -13.95
C THR A 62 9.46 -4.15 -13.02
N ALA A 63 10.25 -3.60 -12.10
CA ALA A 63 11.03 -4.42 -11.16
C ALA A 63 10.14 -5.21 -10.19
N ILE A 64 9.00 -4.65 -9.79
CA ILE A 64 8.04 -5.31 -8.90
C ILE A 64 7.25 -6.37 -9.67
N VAL A 65 6.74 -6.07 -10.86
CA VAL A 65 5.92 -7.02 -11.63
C VAL A 65 6.72 -8.22 -12.13
N MET A 66 8.02 -8.03 -12.39
CA MET A 66 8.93 -9.12 -12.79
C MET A 66 9.48 -9.92 -11.59
N SER A 67 9.10 -9.58 -10.36
CA SER A 67 9.63 -10.23 -9.16
C SER A 67 8.87 -11.53 -8.86
N PRO A 68 9.54 -12.57 -8.31
CA PRO A 68 8.87 -13.83 -7.96
C PRO A 68 7.80 -13.65 -6.87
N GLU A 69 7.94 -12.62 -6.02
CA GLU A 69 6.94 -12.28 -5.01
C GLU A 69 5.62 -11.82 -5.62
N PHE A 70 5.66 -11.21 -6.81
CA PHE A 70 4.45 -10.82 -7.53
C PHE A 70 3.68 -12.05 -8.07
N GLU A 71 4.38 -13.11 -8.46
CA GLU A 71 3.75 -14.37 -8.89
C GLU A 71 2.98 -15.08 -7.75
N GLN A 72 3.42 -14.88 -6.50
CA GLN A 72 2.78 -15.44 -5.31
C GLN A 72 1.60 -14.60 -4.80
N MET A 73 1.30 -13.46 -5.45
CA MET A 73 0.18 -12.63 -5.05
C MET A 73 -1.16 -13.20 -5.49
N GLU A 74 -2.22 -12.82 -4.76
CA GLU A 74 -3.58 -13.11 -5.18
C GLU A 74 -3.91 -12.47 -6.53
N GLN A 75 -4.51 -13.25 -7.42
CA GLN A 75 -4.89 -12.81 -8.76
C GLN A 75 -5.70 -11.51 -8.75
N LYS A 76 -6.60 -11.32 -7.77
CA LYS A 76 -7.39 -10.10 -7.62
C LYS A 76 -6.51 -8.86 -7.41
N LEU A 77 -5.48 -8.96 -6.58
CA LEU A 77 -4.55 -7.85 -6.31
C LEU A 77 -3.63 -7.58 -7.50
N MET A 78 -3.17 -8.62 -8.21
CA MET A 78 -2.38 -8.45 -9.44
C MET A 78 -3.18 -7.68 -10.49
N VAL A 79 -4.44 -8.09 -10.73
CA VAL A 79 -5.34 -7.41 -11.65
C VAL A 79 -5.57 -5.95 -11.22
N GLU A 80 -5.68 -5.68 -9.93
CA GLU A 80 -5.82 -4.32 -9.40
C GLU A 80 -4.58 -3.47 -9.66
N VAL A 81 -3.37 -4.00 -9.44
CA VAL A 81 -2.10 -3.32 -9.77
C VAL A 81 -2.03 -2.99 -11.27
N ILE A 82 -2.33 -3.97 -12.14
CA ILE A 82 -2.29 -3.79 -13.59
C ILE A 82 -3.34 -2.77 -14.05
N ARG A 83 -4.57 -2.87 -13.54
CA ARG A 83 -5.63 -1.88 -13.85
C ARG A 83 -5.24 -0.49 -13.39
N ARG A 84 -4.65 -0.36 -12.21
CA ARG A 84 -4.22 0.95 -11.66
C ARG A 84 -3.12 1.59 -12.51
N ARG A 85 -2.24 0.79 -13.12
CA ARG A 85 -1.21 1.25 -14.05
C ARG A 85 -1.78 1.77 -15.38
N HIS A 86 -2.85 1.14 -15.86
CA HIS A 86 -3.48 1.48 -17.15
C HIS A 86 -4.62 2.50 -17.03
N GLN A 87 -5.15 2.72 -15.82
CA GLN A 87 -6.12 3.78 -15.59
C GLN A 87 -5.46 5.12 -15.94
N PRO A 88 -6.11 5.97 -16.78
CA PRO A 88 -5.62 7.32 -17.00
C PRO A 88 -5.52 7.97 -15.64
N HIS A 89 -4.31 8.38 -15.26
CA HIS A 89 -4.08 9.06 -13.99
C HIS A 89 -5.07 10.22 -13.93
N HIS A 90 -6.15 10.07 -13.16
CA HIS A 90 -6.81 11.24 -12.60
C HIS A 90 -5.71 11.83 -11.73
N LYS A 91 -5.09 12.90 -12.24
CA LYS A 91 -4.20 13.76 -11.48
C LYS A 91 -5.08 14.35 -10.39
N LEU A 92 -5.35 13.56 -9.35
CA LEU A 92 -5.64 14.13 -8.06
C LEU A 92 -4.46 15.07 -7.81
N PRO A 93 -4.74 16.35 -7.48
CA PRO A 93 -3.70 17.33 -7.26
C PRO A 93 -2.66 16.74 -6.29
N PRO A 94 -1.40 17.19 -6.34
CA PRO A 94 -0.47 16.84 -5.28
C PRO A 94 -1.13 17.25 -3.97
N ASN A 95 -1.68 16.29 -3.23
CA ASN A 95 -2.26 16.56 -1.93
C ASN A 95 -1.11 17.05 -1.08
N HIS A 96 -1.05 18.37 -0.95
CA HIS A 96 -0.63 19.09 0.23
C HIS A 96 -1.56 18.76 1.42
N ASP A 97 -2.03 17.51 1.56
CA ASP A 97 -2.67 17.01 2.78
C ASP A 97 -1.57 16.50 3.72
N GLN A 98 -0.54 17.32 3.92
CA GLN A 98 0.41 17.13 5.01
C GLN A 98 -0.04 17.86 6.28
N GLU A 99 -1.09 18.69 6.30
CA GLU A 99 -1.38 19.50 7.49
C GLU A 99 -2.85 19.63 7.97
N GLU A 100 -3.89 19.17 7.26
CA GLU A 100 -5.28 19.47 7.68
C GLU A 100 -6.16 18.23 7.94
N GLU A 101 -5.79 17.41 8.93
CA GLU A 101 -6.79 16.65 9.72
C GLU A 101 -6.30 16.48 11.16
N VAL A 102 -5.77 17.60 11.70
CA VAL A 102 -5.60 17.86 13.12
C VAL A 102 -6.19 19.24 13.37
N LEU A 103 -7.53 19.34 13.30
CA LEU A 103 -8.39 20.33 13.98
C LEU A 103 -9.80 20.23 13.36
N GLY A 104 -10.70 19.59 14.11
CA GLY A 104 -12.10 19.33 13.75
C GLY A 104 -12.66 18.19 14.57
#